data_AF-A0A3B9Y6M0-F1
#
_entry.id   AF-A0A3B9Y6M0-F1
#
_cell.length_a   1.000
_cell.length_b   1.000
_cell.length_c   1.000
_cell.angle_alpha   90.00
_cell.angle_beta   90.00
_cell.angle_gamma   90.00
#
_symmetry.space_group_name_H-M   'P 1'
#
loop_
_entity.id
_entity.type
_entity.pdbx_description
1 polymer ?
#
loop_
_entity_poly.entity_id
_entity_poly.type
_entity_poly.pdbx_seq_one_letter_code
_entity_poly.pdbx_strand_id
1 'polypeptide(L)'
;MNTAENVIQLTDTMRAFLDKLDADLHTSLKPSITSFPSEPEHWANVQKVQDSLCQQYNPMLTDFLDASYASLTELDTELSPQDRGACQSYHRALLQPYFLQSQFVRRALDKPLGYAGDFGVNEMLFDNKPCGVSPISRLISHYALNNGPARAHRGRMP
;
A
#
# COMPACT_ATOMS: atom_id res chain seq x y z
N MET A 1 -8.55 24.10 -15.44
CA MET A 1 -8.76 22.72 -14.98
C MET A 1 -9.43 22.82 -13.62
N ASN A 2 -10.60 22.21 -13.45
CA ASN A 2 -11.35 22.22 -12.18
C ASN A 2 -10.57 21.39 -11.14
N THR A 3 -10.57 21.77 -9.86
CA THR A 3 -9.96 21.00 -8.76
C THR A 3 -10.39 19.53 -8.77
N ALA A 4 -11.65 19.23 -9.09
CA ALA A 4 -12.13 17.85 -9.24
C ALA A 4 -11.44 17.09 -10.39
N GLU A 5 -11.19 17.74 -11.53
CA GLU A 5 -10.44 17.16 -12.65
C GLU A 5 -8.99 16.88 -12.24
N ASN A 6 -8.36 17.74 -11.44
CA ASN A 6 -7.01 17.52 -10.93
C ASN A 6 -6.94 16.29 -10.01
N VAL A 7 -7.96 16.08 -9.15
CA VAL A 7 -8.04 14.89 -8.28
C VAL A 7 -8.22 13.61 -9.10
N ILE A 8 -9.05 13.65 -10.13
CA ILE A 8 -9.24 12.52 -11.06
C ILE A 8 -7.92 12.21 -11.78
N GLN A 9 -7.28 13.22 -12.37
CA GLN A 9 -6.02 13.06 -13.10
C GLN A 9 -4.90 12.52 -12.21
N LEU A 10 -4.80 13.00 -10.96
CA LEU A 10 -3.82 12.50 -10.00
C LEU A 10 -4.13 11.06 -9.59
N THR A 11 -5.40 10.71 -9.38
CA THR A 11 -5.83 9.34 -9.07
C THR A 11 -5.49 8.39 -10.23
N ASP A 12 -5.72 8.80 -11.48
CA ASP A 12 -5.35 8.02 -12.67
C ASP A 12 -3.83 7.83 -12.77
N THR A 13 -3.06 8.87 -12.45
CA THR A 13 -1.60 8.82 -12.42
C THR A 13 -1.12 7.83 -11.35
N MET A 14 -1.72 7.85 -10.15
CA MET A 14 -1.42 6.89 -9.09
C MET A 14 -1.77 5.46 -9.52
N ARG A 15 -2.93 5.27 -10.18
CA ARG A 15 -3.35 3.97 -10.67
C ARG A 15 -2.36 3.42 -11.71
N ALA A 16 -2.02 4.22 -12.71
CA ALA A 16 -1.07 3.84 -13.76
C ALA A 16 0.32 3.52 -13.20
N PHE A 17 0.78 4.27 -12.21
CA PHE A 17 2.03 3.98 -11.50
C PHE A 17 1.99 2.60 -10.82
N LEU A 18 0.92 2.31 -10.07
CA LEU A 18 0.77 1.02 -9.38
C LEU A 18 0.64 -0.15 -10.36
N ASP A 19 -0.09 0.02 -11.47
CA ASP A 19 -0.19 -0.98 -12.54
C ASP A 19 1.18 -1.29 -13.14
N LYS A 20 1.97 -0.25 -13.45
CA LYS A 20 3.33 -0.43 -14.00
C LYS A 20 4.26 -1.11 -13.00
N LEU A 21 4.24 -0.66 -11.75
CA LEU A 21 5.06 -1.24 -10.69
C LEU A 21 4.74 -2.73 -10.49
N ASP A 22 3.46 -3.09 -10.46
CA ASP A 22 3.04 -4.49 -10.31
C ASP A 22 3.52 -5.35 -11.50
N ALA A 23 3.42 -4.83 -12.74
CA ALA A 23 3.93 -5.49 -13.93
C ALA A 23 5.46 -5.69 -13.89
N ASP A 24 6.21 -4.69 -13.44
CA ASP A 24 7.67 -4.73 -13.31
C ASP A 24 8.09 -5.77 -12.25
N LEU A 25 7.38 -5.82 -11.11
CA LEU A 25 7.60 -6.81 -10.06
C LEU A 25 7.29 -8.23 -10.54
N HIS A 26 6.19 -8.42 -11.25
CA HIS A 26 5.84 -9.71 -11.84
C HIS A 26 6.87 -10.20 -12.84
N THR A 27 7.42 -9.31 -13.67
CA THR A 27 8.49 -9.65 -14.62
C THR A 27 9.78 -10.03 -13.89
N SER A 28 10.12 -9.32 -12.82
CA SER A 28 11.30 -9.57 -12.00
C SER A 28 11.22 -10.88 -11.19
N LEU A 29 10.01 -11.33 -10.86
CA LEU A 29 9.78 -12.59 -10.13
C LEU A 29 9.81 -13.85 -11.00
N LYS A 30 9.37 -13.79 -12.26
CA LYS A 30 9.23 -14.96 -13.15
C LYS A 30 10.47 -15.86 -13.25
N PRO A 31 11.72 -15.37 -13.19
CA PRO A 31 12.90 -16.25 -13.16
C PRO A 31 13.00 -17.14 -11.91
N SER A 32 12.34 -16.78 -10.79
CA SER A 32 12.59 -17.35 -9.46
C SER A 32 11.50 -18.32 -8.96
N ILE A 33 10.28 -18.31 -9.53
CA ILE A 33 9.11 -19.03 -8.97
C ILE A 33 8.52 -20.09 -9.93
N THR A 34 8.98 -20.19 -11.18
CA THR A 34 8.33 -21.07 -12.19
C THR A 34 8.67 -22.56 -12.07
N SER A 35 9.46 -22.98 -11.09
CA SER A 35 9.67 -24.40 -10.80
C SER A 35 8.75 -24.82 -9.65
N PHE A 36 7.89 -25.82 -9.88
CA PHE A 36 7.21 -26.52 -8.79
C PHE A 36 8.30 -27.13 -7.89
N PRO A 37 8.51 -26.64 -6.67
CA PRO A 37 9.71 -27.00 -5.94
C PRO A 37 9.41 -28.22 -5.08
N SER A 38 10.13 -29.30 -5.34
CA SER A 38 10.17 -30.46 -4.45
C SER A 38 11.01 -30.21 -3.19
N GLU A 39 11.70 -29.05 -3.10
CA GLU A 39 12.71 -28.77 -2.09
C GLU A 39 12.31 -27.65 -1.10
N PRO A 40 12.45 -27.87 0.22
CA PRO A 40 12.15 -26.87 1.25
C PRO A 40 12.91 -25.54 1.11
N GLU A 41 14.13 -25.56 0.56
CA GLU A 41 14.99 -24.38 0.39
C GLU A 41 14.43 -23.37 -0.63
N HIS A 42 13.54 -23.81 -1.52
CA HIS A 42 12.97 -22.94 -2.55
C HIS A 42 12.14 -21.81 -1.96
N TRP A 43 11.29 -22.09 -0.96
CA TRP A 43 10.44 -21.07 -0.34
C TRP A 43 11.26 -19.99 0.36
N ALA A 44 12.37 -20.38 1.00
CA ALA A 44 13.31 -19.44 1.60
C ALA A 44 13.99 -18.55 0.55
N ASN A 45 14.31 -19.09 -0.63
CA ASN A 45 14.89 -18.33 -1.73
C ASN A 45 13.86 -17.37 -2.37
N VAL A 46 12.62 -17.82 -2.59
CA VAL A 46 11.53 -16.95 -3.07
C VAL A 46 11.31 -15.79 -2.09
N GLN A 47 11.29 -16.07 -0.79
CA GLN A 47 11.17 -15.06 0.25
C GLN A 47 12.32 -14.03 0.17
N LYS A 48 13.57 -14.49 0.08
CA LYS A 48 14.74 -13.61 -0.08
C LYS A 48 14.67 -12.71 -1.32
N VAL A 49 14.25 -13.27 -2.46
CA VAL A 49 14.09 -12.48 -3.71
C VAL A 49 13.00 -11.43 -3.54
N GLN A 50 11.85 -11.81 -2.96
CA GLN A 50 10.77 -10.86 -2.68
C GLN A 50 11.22 -9.75 -1.73
N ASP A 51 11.97 -10.07 -0.69
CA ASP A 51 12.48 -9.08 0.28
C ASP A 51 13.50 -8.13 -0.37
N SER A 52 14.38 -8.65 -1.23
CA SER A 52 15.32 -7.84 -2.02
C SER A 52 14.59 -6.88 -2.97
N LEU A 53 13.55 -7.35 -3.66
CA LEU A 53 12.73 -6.49 -4.51
C LEU A 53 12.01 -5.43 -3.67
N CYS A 54 11.48 -5.80 -2.51
CA CYS A 54 10.85 -4.82 -1.62
C CYS A 54 11.83 -3.71 -1.22
N GLN A 55 13.04 -4.09 -0.79
CA GLN A 55 14.08 -3.11 -0.43
C GLN A 55 14.45 -2.17 -1.58
N GLN A 56 14.52 -2.70 -2.80
CA GLN A 56 14.84 -1.92 -4.00
C GLN A 56 13.75 -0.90 -4.35
N TYR A 57 12.47 -1.30 -4.30
CA TYR A 57 11.36 -0.48 -4.78
C TYR A 57 10.68 0.36 -3.69
N ASN A 58 10.91 0.05 -2.41
CA ASN A 58 10.30 0.76 -1.27
C ASN A 58 10.51 2.29 -1.29
N PRO A 59 11.72 2.83 -1.51
CA PRO A 59 11.92 4.29 -1.53
C PRO A 59 11.09 4.95 -2.62
N MET A 60 11.15 4.42 -3.85
CA MET A 60 10.41 4.95 -5.00
C MET A 60 8.90 4.96 -4.75
N LEU A 61 8.33 3.86 -4.26
CA LEU A 61 6.90 3.79 -3.95
C LEU A 61 6.52 4.76 -2.84
N THR A 62 7.33 4.83 -1.78
CA THR A 62 7.06 5.70 -0.62
C THR A 62 7.06 7.16 -1.03
N ASP A 63 8.11 7.61 -1.73
CA ASP A 63 8.23 8.99 -2.19
C ASP A 63 7.07 9.38 -3.12
N PHE A 64 6.71 8.48 -4.04
CA PHE A 64 5.58 8.71 -4.96
C PHE A 64 4.24 8.82 -4.23
N LEU A 65 3.95 7.89 -3.31
CA LEU A 65 2.69 7.91 -2.56
C LEU A 65 2.62 9.09 -1.59
N ASP A 66 3.70 9.41 -0.88
CA ASP A 66 3.74 10.56 0.02
C ASP A 66 3.49 11.87 -0.74
N ALA A 67 4.16 12.07 -1.89
CA ALA A 67 3.94 13.25 -2.74
C ALA A 67 2.51 13.32 -3.31
N SER A 68 1.96 12.17 -3.74
CA SER A 68 0.60 12.09 -4.29
C SER A 68 -0.45 12.39 -3.22
N TYR A 69 -0.32 11.83 -2.01
CA TYR A 69 -1.26 12.08 -0.93
C TYR A 69 -1.13 13.50 -0.35
N ALA A 70 0.07 14.10 -0.36
CA ALA A 70 0.24 15.51 -0.04
C ALA A 70 -0.54 16.40 -1.03
N SER A 71 -0.38 16.15 -2.32
CA SER A 71 -1.11 16.87 -3.39
C SER A 71 -2.63 16.68 -3.28
N LEU A 72 -3.10 15.46 -2.98
CA LEU A 72 -4.53 15.19 -2.74
C LEU A 72 -5.06 15.94 -1.51
N THR A 73 -4.25 16.09 -0.47
CA THR A 73 -4.63 16.83 0.75
C THR A 73 -4.83 18.30 0.44
N GLU A 74 -3.95 18.89 -0.37
CA GLU A 74 -4.08 20.29 -0.82
C GLU A 74 -5.35 20.47 -1.68
N LEU A 75 -5.56 19.58 -2.66
CA LEU A 75 -6.73 19.63 -3.54
C LEU A 75 -8.05 19.45 -2.77
N ASP A 76 -8.10 18.61 -1.74
CA ASP A 76 -9.31 18.39 -0.94
C ASP A 76 -9.81 19.66 -0.23
N THR A 77 -8.91 20.60 0.08
CA THR A 77 -9.27 21.87 0.73
C THR A 77 -10.12 22.79 -0.17
N GLU A 78 -10.00 22.62 -1.48
CA GLU A 78 -10.68 23.44 -2.49
C GLU A 78 -11.93 22.77 -3.07
N LEU A 79 -12.18 21.49 -2.76
CA LEU A 79 -13.34 20.76 -3.29
C LEU A 79 -14.66 21.22 -2.66
N SER A 80 -15.68 21.31 -3.51
CA SER A 80 -17.06 21.42 -3.04
C SER A 80 -17.47 20.13 -2.29
N PRO A 81 -18.43 20.19 -1.33
CA PRO A 81 -18.90 19.00 -0.65
C PRO A 81 -19.46 17.92 -1.59
N GLN A 82 -20.08 18.31 -2.70
CA GLN A 82 -20.61 17.41 -3.71
C GLN A 82 -19.48 16.70 -4.48
N ASP A 83 -18.49 17.45 -4.93
CA ASP A 83 -17.36 16.89 -5.69
C ASP A 83 -16.45 16.03 -4.80
N ARG A 84 -16.29 16.39 -3.52
CA ARG A 84 -15.51 15.62 -2.54
C ARG A 84 -16.01 14.18 -2.44
N GLY A 85 -17.32 13.98 -2.30
CA GLY A 85 -17.90 12.63 -2.20
C GLY A 85 -17.69 11.78 -3.46
N ALA A 86 -17.84 12.41 -4.64
CA ALA A 86 -17.60 11.76 -5.92
C ALA A 86 -16.12 11.39 -6.11
N CYS A 87 -15.21 12.33 -5.83
CA CYS A 87 -13.77 12.13 -5.93
C CYS A 87 -13.26 11.05 -4.97
N GLN A 88 -13.72 11.03 -3.71
CA GLN A 88 -13.38 9.99 -2.74
C GLN A 88 -13.83 8.60 -3.22
N SER A 89 -15.05 8.52 -3.74
CA SER A 89 -15.60 7.25 -4.26
C SER A 89 -14.81 6.75 -5.46
N TYR A 90 -14.45 7.64 -6.37
CA TYR A 90 -13.62 7.34 -7.54
C TYR A 90 -12.21 6.88 -7.14
N HIS A 91 -11.54 7.64 -6.27
CA HIS A 91 -10.21 7.31 -5.75
C HIS A 91 -10.18 5.94 -5.07
N ARG A 92 -11.17 5.69 -4.22
CA ARG A 92 -11.32 4.40 -3.54
C ARG A 92 -11.54 3.26 -4.54
N ALA A 93 -12.40 3.43 -5.54
CA ALA A 93 -12.66 2.38 -6.53
C ALA A 93 -11.39 1.94 -7.28
N LEU A 94 -10.50 2.88 -7.62
CA LEU A 94 -9.30 2.59 -8.40
C LEU A 94 -8.13 2.07 -7.57
N LEU A 95 -7.89 2.65 -6.38
CA LEU A 95 -6.68 2.37 -5.60
C LEU A 95 -6.91 1.37 -4.45
N GLN A 96 -8.10 1.35 -3.84
CA GLN A 96 -8.39 0.45 -2.73
C GLN A 96 -8.07 -1.03 -3.04
N PRO A 97 -8.30 -1.55 -4.25
CA PRO A 97 -7.93 -2.94 -4.57
C PRO A 97 -6.46 -3.28 -4.33
N TYR A 98 -5.50 -2.36 -4.52
CA TYR A 98 -4.09 -2.60 -4.19
C TYR A 98 -3.84 -2.58 -2.69
N PHE A 99 -4.38 -1.57 -2.01
CA PHE A 99 -4.24 -1.40 -0.57
C PHE A 99 -4.77 -2.62 0.18
N LEU A 100 -5.91 -3.16 -0.24
CA LEU A 100 -6.51 -4.33 0.38
C LEU A 100 -5.82 -5.66 0.06
N GLN A 101 -4.77 -5.69 -0.77
CA GLN A 101 -3.91 -6.88 -0.87
C GLN A 101 -2.98 -7.01 0.35
N SER A 102 -2.68 -5.90 1.03
CA SER A 102 -1.95 -5.93 2.30
C SER A 102 -2.84 -6.49 3.41
N GLN A 103 -2.33 -7.50 4.12
CA GLN A 103 -3.03 -8.07 5.27
C GLN A 103 -3.22 -7.03 6.38
N PHE A 104 -2.24 -6.17 6.62
CA PHE A 104 -2.33 -5.10 7.62
C PHE A 104 -3.45 -4.12 7.29
N VAL A 105 -3.50 -3.62 6.05
CA VAL A 105 -4.53 -2.66 5.64
C VAL A 105 -5.91 -3.31 5.65
N ARG A 106 -6.03 -4.55 5.17
CA ARG A 106 -7.28 -5.31 5.22
C ARG A 106 -7.76 -5.50 6.65
N ARG A 107 -6.88 -5.90 7.56
CA ARG A 107 -7.21 -6.05 8.99
C ARG A 107 -7.65 -4.73 9.62
N ALA A 108 -6.99 -3.63 9.29
CA ALA A 108 -7.34 -2.30 9.77
C ALA A 108 -8.72 -1.83 9.26
N LEU A 109 -9.11 -2.24 8.05
CA LEU A 109 -10.45 -1.97 7.49
C LEU A 109 -11.51 -2.90 8.11
N ASP A 110 -11.24 -4.20 8.16
CA ASP A 110 -12.19 -5.25 8.58
C ASP A 110 -12.33 -5.36 10.11
N LYS A 111 -11.58 -4.56 10.89
CA LYS A 111 -11.55 -4.64 12.36
C LYS A 111 -12.97 -4.72 12.94
N PRO A 112 -13.21 -5.56 13.97
CA PRO A 112 -14.55 -5.72 14.53
C PRO A 112 -15.09 -4.36 14.96
N LEU A 113 -16.25 -4.00 14.41
CA LEU A 113 -16.89 -2.71 14.66
C LEU A 113 -17.01 -2.48 16.18
N GLY A 114 -16.32 -1.46 16.69
CA GLY A 114 -16.41 -1.04 18.09
C GLY A 114 -15.19 -1.31 18.97
N TYR A 115 -14.18 -2.07 18.53
CA TYR A 115 -12.97 -2.26 19.33
C TYR A 115 -11.89 -1.23 18.98
N ALA A 116 -11.79 -0.18 19.80
CA ALA A 116 -10.65 0.72 19.75
C ALA A 116 -9.38 -0.04 20.17
N GLY A 117 -8.33 0.03 19.35
CA GLY A 117 -7.06 -0.66 19.65
C GLY A 117 -7.10 -2.16 19.38
N ASP A 118 -7.67 -2.60 18.25
CA ASP A 118 -7.61 -4.01 17.79
C ASP A 118 -6.20 -4.58 18.02
N PHE A 119 -6.12 -5.59 18.87
CA PHE A 119 -4.85 -6.16 19.31
C PHE A 119 -4.02 -6.63 18.11
N GLY A 120 -4.65 -7.26 17.12
CA GLY A 120 -3.96 -7.73 15.92
C GLY A 120 -3.39 -6.58 15.09
N VAL A 121 -4.16 -5.51 14.89
CA VAL A 121 -3.65 -4.30 14.20
C VAL A 121 -2.48 -3.68 14.96
N ASN A 122 -2.56 -3.58 16.29
CA ASN A 122 -1.48 -3.06 17.13
C ASN A 122 -0.23 -3.96 17.08
N GLU A 123 -0.40 -5.27 17.20
CA GLU A 123 0.68 -6.25 17.11
C GLU A 123 1.39 -6.14 15.76
N MET A 124 0.66 -6.11 14.65
CA MET A 124 1.24 -5.90 13.32
C MET A 124 1.98 -4.56 13.20
N LEU A 125 1.42 -3.49 13.80
CA LEU A 125 2.04 -2.17 13.85
C LEU A 125 3.40 -2.22 14.55
N PHE A 126 3.48 -2.84 15.73
CA PHE A 126 4.70 -2.93 16.54
C PHE A 126 5.72 -3.93 15.97
N ASP A 127 5.27 -5.06 15.42
CA ASP A 127 6.15 -6.03 14.76
C ASP A 127 6.82 -5.41 13.52
N ASN A 128 6.12 -4.48 12.84
CA ASN A 128 6.63 -3.71 11.70
C ASN A 128 7.23 -4.60 10.60
N LYS A 129 6.66 -5.79 10.40
CA LYS A 129 7.07 -6.73 9.35
C LYS A 129 6.10 -6.64 8.16
N PRO A 130 6.56 -6.17 7.00
CA PRO A 130 5.75 -6.20 5.79
C PRO A 130 5.31 -7.62 5.47
N CYS A 131 4.02 -7.80 5.22
CA CYS A 131 3.39 -9.08 4.91
C CYS A 131 2.52 -8.97 3.66
N GLY A 132 2.41 -10.06 2.91
CA GLY A 132 1.69 -10.09 1.64
C GLY A 132 2.06 -11.29 0.78
N VAL A 133 1.11 -11.75 -0.04
CA VAL A 133 1.29 -12.91 -0.95
C VAL A 133 1.99 -12.54 -2.26
N SER A 134 1.86 -11.28 -2.69
CA SER A 134 2.52 -10.71 -3.88
C SER A 134 3.54 -9.65 -3.48
N PRO A 135 4.58 -9.36 -4.30
CA PRO A 135 5.51 -8.27 -4.01
C PRO A 135 4.82 -6.92 -3.86
N ILE A 136 3.84 -6.61 -4.72
CA ILE A 136 3.09 -5.36 -4.60
C ILE A 136 2.37 -5.27 -3.26
N SER A 137 1.76 -6.37 -2.78
CA SER A 137 1.08 -6.38 -1.49
C SER A 137 2.05 -6.16 -0.32
N ARG A 138 3.29 -6.64 -0.42
CA ARG A 138 4.35 -6.42 0.58
C ARG A 138 4.87 -5.00 0.56
N LEU A 139 5.08 -4.42 -0.61
CA LEU A 139 5.45 -3.02 -0.76
C LEU A 139 4.39 -2.09 -0.16
N ILE A 140 3.12 -2.32 -0.49
CA ILE A 140 1.98 -1.60 0.08
C ILE A 140 1.90 -1.80 1.60
N SER A 141 2.14 -3.02 2.09
CA SER A 141 2.19 -3.32 3.52
C SER A 141 3.33 -2.56 4.21
N HIS A 142 4.52 -2.52 3.61
CA HIS A 142 5.65 -1.74 4.10
C HIS A 142 5.31 -0.25 4.18
N TYR A 143 4.76 0.33 3.10
CA TYR A 143 4.33 1.73 3.08
C TYR A 143 3.30 2.01 4.18
N ALA A 144 2.24 1.20 4.28
CA ALA A 144 1.19 1.39 5.27
C ALA A 144 1.69 1.28 6.72
N LEU A 145 2.61 0.35 7.00
CA LEU A 145 3.25 0.20 8.31
C LEU A 145 4.23 1.33 8.63
N ASN A 146 4.74 2.06 7.63
CA ASN A 146 5.77 3.08 7.81
C ASN A 146 5.34 4.49 7.42
N ASN A 147 4.05 4.73 7.18
CA ASN A 147 3.52 6.07 6.94
C ASN A 147 3.51 6.93 8.23
N GLY A 148 3.23 8.23 8.08
CA GLY A 148 3.20 9.19 9.21
C GLY A 148 2.40 8.70 10.42
N PRO A 149 1.10 8.36 10.26
CA PRO A 149 0.28 7.86 11.35
C PRO A 149 0.80 6.58 12.03
N ALA A 150 1.26 5.59 11.27
CA ALA A 150 1.78 4.33 11.82
C ALA A 150 3.06 4.54 12.64
N ARG A 151 3.99 5.36 12.12
CA ARG A 151 5.20 5.75 12.84
C ARG A 151 4.87 6.52 14.11
N ALA A 152 3.96 7.48 14.03
CA ALA A 152 3.53 8.27 15.18
C ALA A 152 2.88 7.40 16.26
N HIS A 153 2.06 6.41 15.87
CA HIS A 153 1.45 5.48 16.82
C HIS A 153 2.48 4.63 17.56
N ARG A 154 3.45 4.04 16.84
CA ARG A 154 4.57 3.32 17.47
C ARG A 154 5.47 4.20 18.34
N GLY A 155 5.61 5.48 17.98
CA GLY A 155 6.44 6.44 18.71
C GLY A 155 5.81 6.97 20.00
N ARG A 156 4.54 6.67 20.26
CA ARG A 156 3.93 6.86 21.58
C ARG A 156 4.55 5.81 22.50
N MET A 157 5.48 6.22 23.37
CA MET A 157 5.92 5.34 24.46
C MET A 157 4.67 4.86 25.22
N PRO A 158 4.54 3.55 25.52
CA PRO A 158 3.43 3.03 26.32
C PRO A 158 3.44 3.59 27.75
#